data_AF-A0AAN6ESP9-F1
#
_entry.id   AF-A0AAN6ESP9-F1
#
_cell.length_a   1.000
_cell.length_b   1.000
_cell.length_c   1.000
_cell.angle_alpha   90.00
_cell.angle_beta   90.00
_cell.angle_gamma   90.00
#
_symmetry.space_group_name_H-M   'P 1'
#
loop_
_entity.id
_entity.type
_entity.pdbx_description
1 polymer ?
#
loop_
_entity_poly.entity_id
_entity_poly.type
_entity_poly.pdbx_seq_one_letter_code
_entity_poly.pdbx_strand_id
1 'polypeptide(L)'
;MQIRSKSNWMPREKYAKITLLDKLHRRQKDAVRRERQSSQQRAEKMTFESLPHPPPSAVQSATPSPQAGPTPTVSPLPFKINRTPSSNLPIYESSKAGGSKHITSIRKISGDLNELASRIRSALGLQQHIVDVKGRRKETVAINWTTRQVVVRGWRGPEIKKWAEFNGF
;
A
#
# COMPACT_ATOMS: atom_id res chain seq x y z
N MET A 1 18.32 -21.28 -62.99
CA MET A 1 17.03 -21.21 -62.27
C MET A 1 17.31 -21.11 -60.78
N GLN A 2 17.38 -19.89 -60.22
CA GLN A 2 17.82 -19.67 -58.83
C GLN A 2 16.62 -19.64 -57.89
N ILE A 3 16.51 -20.63 -57.01
CA ILE A 3 15.41 -20.78 -56.05
C ILE A 3 15.70 -19.85 -54.86
N ARG A 4 14.90 -18.80 -54.73
CA ARG A 4 14.94 -17.86 -53.60
C ARG A 4 14.46 -18.57 -52.33
N SER A 5 15.38 -18.86 -51.42
CA SER A 5 15.09 -19.42 -50.10
C SER A 5 14.12 -18.52 -49.34
N LYS A 6 12.89 -18.99 -49.11
CA LYS A 6 11.92 -18.33 -48.23
C LYS A 6 12.35 -18.65 -46.80
N SER A 7 12.98 -17.67 -46.15
CA SER A 7 13.29 -17.71 -44.73
C SER A 7 12.02 -18.02 -43.93
N ASN A 8 11.97 -19.21 -43.33
CA ASN A 8 10.89 -19.69 -42.48
C ASN A 8 10.92 -19.04 -41.09
N TRP A 9 11.34 -17.78 -41.01
CA TRP A 9 11.58 -17.08 -39.76
C TRP A 9 10.24 -16.61 -39.18
N MET A 10 9.72 -17.47 -38.30
CA MET A 10 8.50 -17.35 -37.50
C MET A 10 7.18 -17.13 -38.27
N PRO A 11 6.28 -18.13 -38.30
CA PRO A 11 4.93 -17.98 -38.84
C PRO A 11 4.18 -16.81 -38.19
N ARG A 12 3.44 -16.02 -39.01
CA ARG A 12 2.65 -14.84 -38.60
C ARG A 12 1.75 -15.07 -37.38
N GLU A 13 1.22 -16.27 -37.23
CA GLU A 13 0.37 -16.67 -36.11
C GLU A 13 1.13 -16.74 -34.78
N LYS A 14 2.43 -17.08 -34.82
CA LYS A 14 3.31 -17.01 -33.64
C LYS A 14 3.55 -15.56 -33.23
N TYR A 15 3.74 -14.63 -34.18
CA TYR A 15 3.86 -13.20 -33.90
C TYR A 15 2.59 -12.62 -33.27
N ALA A 16 1.42 -12.92 -33.83
CA ALA A 16 0.15 -12.46 -33.28
C ALA A 16 -0.04 -12.91 -31.82
N LYS A 17 0.31 -14.16 -31.50
CA LYS A 17 0.26 -14.71 -30.13
C LYS A 17 1.26 -14.04 -29.18
N ILE A 18 2.51 -13.81 -29.60
CA ILE A 18 3.53 -13.15 -28.77
C ILE A 18 3.16 -11.69 -28.51
N THR A 19 2.70 -10.96 -29.53
CA THR A 19 2.26 -9.56 -29.38
C THR A 19 0.99 -9.44 -28.53
N LEU A 20 0.07 -10.41 -28.61
CA LEU A 20 -1.12 -10.44 -27.76
C LEU A 20 -0.74 -10.70 -26.29
N LEU A 21 0.19 -11.62 -26.04
CA LEU A 21 0.75 -11.85 -24.70
C LEU A 21 1.44 -10.59 -24.14
N ASP A 22 2.26 -9.91 -24.94
CA ASP A 22 2.93 -8.68 -24.53
C ASP A 22 1.92 -7.58 -24.17
N LYS A 23 0.90 -7.37 -25.01
CA LYS A 23 -0.20 -6.42 -24.74
C LYS A 23 -0.93 -6.77 -23.44
N LEU A 24 -1.14 -8.06 -23.15
CA LEU A 24 -1.76 -8.51 -21.90
C LEU A 24 -0.87 -8.18 -20.69
N HIS A 25 0.42 -8.50 -20.75
CA HIS A 25 1.36 -8.17 -19.68
C HIS A 25 1.49 -6.66 -19.44
N ARG A 26 1.49 -5.87 -20.52
CA ARG A 26 1.53 -4.40 -20.44
C ARG A 26 0.27 -3.85 -19.77
N ARG A 27 -0.91 -4.32 -20.18
CA ARG A 27 -2.19 -3.97 -19.51
C ARG A 27 -2.20 -4.35 -18.04
N GLN A 28 -1.69 -5.52 -17.68
CA GLN A 28 -1.57 -5.94 -16.28
C GLN A 28 -0.64 -5.02 -15.48
N LYS A 29 0.55 -4.69 -16.01
CA LYS A 29 1.48 -3.74 -15.36
C LYS A 29 0.86 -2.36 -15.20
N ASP A 30 0.15 -1.86 -16.20
CA ASP A 30 -0.54 -0.57 -16.14
C ASP A 30 -1.69 -0.56 -15.12
N ALA A 31 -2.42 -1.66 -14.98
CA ALA A 31 -3.45 -1.80 -13.95
C ALA A 31 -2.82 -1.74 -12.55
N VAL A 32 -1.71 -2.45 -12.30
CA VAL A 32 -0.99 -2.41 -11.01
C VAL A 32 -0.46 -1.01 -10.71
N ARG A 33 0.10 -0.31 -11.71
CA ARG A 33 0.56 1.08 -11.55
C ARG A 33 -0.59 2.02 -11.20
N ARG A 34 -1.71 1.90 -11.90
CA ARG A 34 -2.93 2.68 -11.62
C ARG A 34 -3.46 2.41 -10.21
N GLU A 35 -3.48 1.15 -9.77
CA GLU A 35 -3.91 0.82 -8.41
C GLU A 35 -2.99 1.48 -7.36
N ARG A 36 -1.67 1.45 -7.58
CA ARG A 36 -0.72 2.10 -6.67
C ARG A 36 -0.88 3.62 -6.65
N GLN A 37 -1.02 4.25 -7.81
CA GLN A 37 -1.30 5.69 -7.92
C GLN A 37 -2.62 6.05 -7.22
N SER A 38 -3.66 5.22 -7.35
CA SER A 38 -4.93 5.44 -6.67
C SER A 38 -4.78 5.40 -5.14
N SER A 39 -3.87 4.56 -4.60
CA SER A 39 -3.58 4.53 -3.17
C SER A 39 -2.87 5.79 -2.70
N GLN A 40 -1.91 6.28 -3.48
CA GLN A 40 -1.25 7.56 -3.21
C GLN A 40 -2.26 8.72 -3.20
N GLN A 41 -3.14 8.79 -4.20
CA GLN A 41 -4.19 9.82 -4.25
C GLN A 41 -5.16 9.73 -3.07
N ARG A 42 -5.56 8.52 -2.63
CA ARG A 42 -6.39 8.36 -1.43
C ARG A 42 -5.67 8.85 -0.17
N ALA A 43 -4.39 8.54 -0.04
CA ALA A 43 -3.57 9.05 1.04
C ALA A 43 -3.46 10.59 0.99
N GLU A 44 -3.30 11.19 -0.19
CA GLU A 44 -3.31 12.66 -0.39
C GLU A 44 -4.63 13.30 0.02
N LYS A 45 -5.76 12.67 -0.30
CA LYS A 45 -7.07 13.14 0.16
C LYS A 45 -7.20 13.11 1.67
N MET A 46 -6.64 12.09 2.33
CA MET A 46 -6.61 12.01 3.80
C MET A 46 -5.84 13.19 4.45
N THR A 47 -4.88 13.79 3.75
CA THR A 47 -4.15 14.99 4.22
C THR A 47 -4.88 16.31 3.99
N PHE A 48 -5.81 16.40 3.04
CA PHE A 48 -6.45 17.67 2.68
C PHE A 48 -7.65 18.01 3.56
N GLU A 49 -8.37 17.02 4.12
CA GLU A 49 -9.45 17.27 5.08
C GLU A 49 -8.97 17.67 6.48
N SER A 50 -7.67 17.59 6.79
CA SER A 50 -7.17 17.78 8.15
C SER A 50 -6.38 19.09 8.39
N LEU A 51 -6.32 20.03 7.44
CA LEU A 51 -5.63 21.31 7.60
C LEU A 51 -6.53 22.49 7.21
N PRO A 52 -6.97 23.36 8.14
CA PRO A 52 -7.32 24.72 7.77
C PRO A 52 -6.01 25.42 7.35
N HIS A 53 -5.88 25.76 6.07
CA HIS A 53 -4.74 26.55 5.59
C HIS A 53 -4.81 27.98 6.18
N PRO A 54 -3.75 28.50 6.83
CA PRO A 54 -3.50 29.94 6.78
C PRO A 54 -3.03 30.32 5.35
N PRO A 55 -3.40 31.52 4.85
CA PRO A 55 -3.02 31.98 3.51
C PRO A 55 -1.50 32.20 3.38
N PRO A 56 -0.95 32.16 2.15
CA PRO A 56 0.48 32.39 1.95
C PRO A 56 0.82 33.86 2.17
N SER A 57 1.54 34.17 3.25
CA SER A 57 2.18 35.46 3.42
C SER A 57 3.54 35.33 4.08
N ALA A 58 4.53 35.84 3.35
CA ALA A 58 5.82 36.36 3.77
C ALA A 58 6.83 35.40 4.44
N VAL A 59 7.89 35.13 3.67
CA VAL A 59 9.30 35.05 4.11
C VAL A 59 9.56 35.67 5.49
N GLN A 60 10.18 34.90 6.39
CA GLN A 60 11.14 35.41 7.38
C GLN A 60 11.98 34.24 7.94
N SER A 61 13.28 34.45 7.84
CA SER A 61 14.42 33.69 8.35
C SER A 61 14.49 33.61 9.88
N ALA A 62 14.86 32.46 10.46
CA ALA A 62 15.60 32.36 11.74
C ALA A 62 15.98 30.90 12.15
N THR A 63 17.28 30.67 12.32
CA THR A 63 17.99 29.77 13.27
C THR A 63 17.81 28.23 13.28
N PRO A 64 18.92 27.44 13.31
CA PRO A 64 18.89 26.01 13.59
C PRO A 64 18.89 25.77 15.11
N SER A 65 18.00 24.91 15.60
CA SER A 65 18.00 24.45 16.99
C SER A 65 17.48 23.01 17.09
N PRO A 66 17.92 22.27 18.11
CA PRO A 66 18.35 20.89 18.00
C PRO A 66 17.19 19.89 17.92
N GLN A 67 17.46 18.79 17.21
CA GLN A 67 16.57 17.64 17.05
C GLN A 67 16.05 17.16 18.40
N ALA A 68 14.80 17.53 18.70
CA ALA A 68 14.02 16.90 19.75
C ALA A 68 13.79 15.43 19.32
N GLY A 69 14.47 14.51 19.99
CA GLY A 69 14.14 13.09 19.90
C GLY A 69 12.66 12.88 20.22
N PRO A 70 12.01 11.89 19.61
CA PRO A 70 10.58 11.67 19.81
C PRO A 70 10.31 11.37 21.28
N THR A 71 9.67 12.30 21.98
CA THR A 71 9.16 12.10 23.34
C THR A 71 8.15 10.95 23.30
N PRO A 72 8.30 9.92 24.16
CA PRO A 72 7.32 8.86 24.25
C PRO A 72 6.08 9.41 24.96
N THR A 73 5.19 10.05 24.20
CA THR A 73 3.80 10.21 24.63
C THR A 73 3.26 8.80 24.84
N VAL A 74 3.05 8.44 26.10
CA VAL A 74 2.37 7.19 26.48
C VAL A 74 0.92 7.35 26.01
N SER A 75 0.69 6.95 24.76
CA SER A 75 -0.63 6.95 24.16
C SER A 75 -1.52 6.00 24.99
N PRO A 76 -2.71 6.43 25.46
CA PRO A 76 -3.62 5.58 26.25
C PRO A 76 -4.29 4.49 25.41
N LEU A 77 -3.86 4.30 24.16
CA LEU A 77 -4.43 3.31 23.26
C LEU A 77 -4.06 1.89 23.71
N PRO A 78 -4.98 0.93 23.60
CA PRO A 78 -4.74 -0.47 23.96
C PRO A 78 -3.73 -1.17 23.03
N PHE A 79 -3.26 -0.47 22.00
CA PHE A 79 -2.24 -0.94 21.06
C PHE A 79 -1.26 0.16 20.68
N LYS A 80 -0.06 -0.23 20.26
CA LYS A 80 0.99 0.65 19.76
C LYS A 80 1.74 0.01 18.61
N ILE A 81 2.05 0.81 17.58
CA ILE A 81 2.95 0.40 16.51
C ILE A 81 4.35 0.91 16.86
N ASN A 82 5.33 0.02 16.98
CA ASN A 82 6.71 0.41 17.31
C ASN A 82 7.52 0.66 16.04
N ARG A 83 8.20 1.80 15.99
CA ARG A 83 9.11 2.13 14.87
C ARG A 83 10.28 1.17 14.77
N THR A 84 10.87 1.07 13.58
CA THR A 84 12.12 0.33 13.35
C THR A 84 13.30 1.05 14.03
N PRO A 85 14.47 0.40 14.19
CA PRO A 85 15.65 1.07 14.74
C PRO A 85 16.04 2.34 13.96
N SER A 86 15.76 2.38 12.65
CA SER A 86 15.91 3.56 11.80
C SER A 86 14.77 4.58 11.93
N SER A 87 13.93 4.48 12.97
CA SER A 87 12.78 5.35 13.23
C SER A 87 11.70 5.39 12.14
N ASN A 88 11.63 4.36 11.28
CA ASN A 88 10.60 4.25 10.24
C ASN A 88 9.39 3.45 10.71
N LEU A 89 8.21 3.73 10.13
CA LEU A 89 7.00 2.94 10.37
C LEU A 89 7.14 1.53 9.76
N PRO A 90 6.79 0.46 10.50
CA PRO A 90 6.93 -0.93 10.07
C PRO A 90 5.77 -1.40 9.17
N ILE A 91 5.49 -0.63 8.11
CA ILE A 91 4.39 -0.88 7.16
C ILE A 91 5.02 -1.30 5.83
N TYR A 92 4.69 -2.52 5.39
CA TYR A 92 5.30 -3.13 4.21
C TYR A 92 4.24 -3.58 3.21
N GLU A 93 4.46 -3.26 1.94
CA GLU A 93 3.63 -3.74 0.85
C GLU A 93 4.25 -4.98 0.19
N SER A 94 3.45 -5.96 -0.16
CA SER A 94 3.89 -7.20 -0.78
C SER A 94 2.87 -7.72 -1.80
N SER A 95 3.34 -8.44 -2.80
CA SER A 95 2.49 -9.14 -3.76
C SER A 95 2.74 -10.64 -3.69
N LYS A 96 1.67 -11.44 -3.68
CA LYS A 96 1.68 -12.91 -3.72
C LYS A 96 0.98 -13.42 -4.99
N ALA A 97 1.01 -14.73 -5.21
CA ALA A 97 0.35 -15.40 -6.33
C ALA A 97 0.72 -14.79 -7.69
N GLY A 98 2.02 -14.73 -8.00
CA GLY A 98 2.52 -14.20 -9.27
C GLY A 98 2.28 -12.70 -9.48
N GLY A 99 2.01 -11.96 -8.40
CA GLY A 99 1.78 -10.51 -8.46
C GLY A 99 0.31 -10.09 -8.42
N SER A 100 -0.65 -11.02 -8.47
CA SER A 100 -2.08 -10.65 -8.45
C SER A 100 -2.62 -10.34 -7.05
N LYS A 101 -2.06 -10.97 -5.99
CA LYS A 101 -2.56 -10.79 -4.62
C LYS A 101 -1.73 -9.74 -3.89
N HIS A 102 -2.22 -8.51 -3.87
CA HIS A 102 -1.58 -7.40 -3.16
C HIS A 102 -1.98 -7.37 -1.68
N ILE A 103 -1.01 -7.12 -0.82
CA ILE A 103 -1.16 -7.19 0.63
C ILE A 103 -0.27 -6.12 1.27
N THR A 104 -0.81 -5.38 2.22
CA THR A 104 -0.06 -4.48 3.09
C THR A 104 -0.01 -5.07 4.50
N SER A 105 1.18 -5.28 5.05
CA SER A 105 1.40 -5.83 6.39
C SER A 105 1.94 -4.78 7.34
N ILE A 106 1.39 -4.73 8.55
CA ILE A 106 1.80 -3.83 9.64
C ILE A 106 2.44 -4.70 10.72
N ARG A 107 3.69 -4.42 11.06
CA ARG A 107 4.49 -5.21 12.00
C ARG A 107 4.82 -4.44 13.27
N LYS A 108 5.52 -5.09 14.20
CA LYS A 108 6.02 -4.53 15.47
C LYS A 108 4.91 -3.92 16.32
N ILE A 109 3.76 -4.58 16.37
CA ILE A 109 2.61 -4.15 17.14
C ILE A 109 2.75 -4.67 18.57
N SER A 110 2.46 -3.81 19.54
CA SER A 110 2.31 -4.15 20.95
C SER A 110 0.85 -3.91 21.37
N GLY A 111 0.31 -4.71 22.28
CA GLY A 111 -1.08 -4.60 22.75
C GLY A 111 -2.09 -5.36 21.89
N ASP A 112 -3.33 -4.87 21.86
CA ASP A 112 -4.47 -5.56 21.23
C ASP A 112 -4.51 -5.39 19.70
N LEU A 113 -4.44 -6.53 19.00
CA LEU A 113 -4.48 -6.61 17.54
C LEU A 113 -5.89 -6.40 16.97
N ASN A 114 -6.94 -6.76 17.71
CA ASN A 114 -8.33 -6.65 17.25
C ASN A 114 -8.76 -5.18 17.19
N GLU A 115 -8.43 -4.40 18.21
CA GLU A 115 -8.65 -2.95 18.26
C GLU A 115 -7.91 -2.24 17.12
N LEU A 116 -6.63 -2.58 16.90
CA LEU A 116 -5.86 -2.02 15.78
C LEU A 116 -6.50 -2.35 14.43
N ALA A 117 -6.89 -3.60 14.20
CA ALA A 117 -7.53 -4.01 12.96
C ALA A 117 -8.85 -3.27 12.71
N SER A 118 -9.68 -3.14 13.75
CA SER A 118 -10.96 -2.43 13.70
C SER A 118 -10.78 -0.93 13.44
N ARG A 119 -9.77 -0.31 14.06
CA ARG A 119 -9.44 1.11 13.87
C ARG A 119 -8.93 1.39 12.46
N ILE A 120 -8.04 0.57 11.93
CA ILE A 120 -7.55 0.67 10.54
C ILE A 120 -8.71 0.51 9.57
N ARG A 121 -9.54 -0.51 9.77
CA ARG A 121 -10.70 -0.78 8.91
C ARG A 121 -11.63 0.44 8.85
N SER A 122 -11.93 1.02 10.01
CA SER A 122 -12.80 2.21 10.14
C SER A 122 -12.16 3.44 9.50
N ALA A 123 -10.87 3.69 9.76
CA ALA A 123 -10.15 4.84 9.23
C ALA A 123 -10.05 4.83 7.69
N LEU A 124 -9.93 3.64 7.08
CA LEU A 124 -9.85 3.50 5.63
C LEU A 124 -11.24 3.29 4.97
N GLY A 125 -12.33 3.27 5.75
CA GLY A 125 -13.68 3.03 5.25
C GLY A 125 -13.87 1.66 4.58
N LEU A 126 -13.14 0.65 5.05
CA LEU A 126 -13.12 -0.67 4.41
C LEU A 126 -14.27 -1.57 4.89
N GLN A 127 -14.84 -2.33 3.96
CA GLN A 127 -15.80 -3.39 4.28
C GLN A 127 -15.12 -4.51 5.09
N GLN A 128 -15.85 -5.21 5.97
CA GLN A 128 -15.27 -6.32 6.76
C GLN A 128 -14.74 -7.41 5.84
N HIS A 129 -15.53 -7.71 4.81
CA HIS A 129 -15.27 -8.79 3.89
C HIS A 129 -15.28 -8.29 2.44
N ILE A 130 -14.35 -8.82 1.65
CA ILE A 130 -14.32 -8.71 0.20
C ILE A 130 -14.73 -10.06 -0.38
N VAL A 131 -15.60 -10.03 -1.38
CA VAL A 131 -16.01 -11.22 -2.14
C VAL A 131 -14.99 -11.44 -3.26
N ASP A 132 -14.38 -12.62 -3.27
CA ASP A 132 -13.43 -13.05 -4.31
C ASP A 132 -14.20 -13.41 -5.60
N VAL A 133 -13.51 -13.55 -6.74
CA VAL A 133 -14.13 -13.92 -8.04
C VAL A 133 -14.92 -15.24 -7.95
N LYS A 134 -14.52 -16.12 -7.04
CA LYS A 134 -15.20 -17.40 -6.75
C LYS A 134 -16.35 -17.28 -5.73
N GLY A 135 -16.83 -16.08 -5.41
CA GLY A 135 -17.93 -15.85 -4.44
C GLY A 135 -17.56 -16.04 -2.97
N ARG A 136 -16.30 -16.35 -2.64
CA ARG A 136 -15.86 -16.57 -1.25
C ARG A 136 -15.67 -15.26 -0.52
N ARG A 137 -16.29 -15.12 0.66
CA ARG A 137 -16.06 -13.99 1.57
C ARG A 137 -14.71 -14.13 2.24
N LYS A 138 -13.88 -13.10 2.14
CA LYS A 138 -12.56 -13.05 2.79
C LYS A 138 -12.45 -11.76 3.56
N GLU A 139 -11.85 -11.83 4.73
CA GLU A 139 -11.63 -10.64 5.54
C GLU A 139 -10.70 -9.64 4.83
N THR A 140 -11.05 -8.37 4.91
CA THR A 140 -10.27 -7.28 4.31
C THR A 140 -9.03 -6.97 5.15
N VAL A 141 -9.16 -7.03 6.47
CA VAL A 141 -8.10 -6.79 7.45
C VAL A 141 -7.99 -8.04 8.32
N ALA A 142 -7.03 -8.92 8.00
CA ALA A 142 -6.81 -10.17 8.70
C ALA A 142 -5.68 -10.05 9.73
N ILE A 143 -5.80 -10.77 10.83
CA ILE A 143 -4.77 -10.84 11.87
C ILE A 143 -3.98 -12.12 11.70
N ASN A 144 -2.65 -12.01 11.64
CA ASN A 144 -1.78 -13.16 11.79
C ASN A 144 -1.35 -13.25 13.25
N TRP A 145 -1.99 -14.16 13.99
CA TRP A 145 -1.76 -14.37 15.42
C TRP A 145 -0.36 -14.91 15.73
N THR A 146 0.19 -15.75 14.86
CA THR A 146 1.52 -16.35 15.06
C THR A 146 2.63 -15.30 15.05
N THR A 147 2.59 -14.36 14.10
CA THR A 147 3.62 -13.32 13.97
C THR A 147 3.19 -11.96 14.52
N ARG A 148 1.98 -11.88 15.11
CA ARG A 148 1.36 -10.66 15.66
C ARG A 148 1.44 -9.47 14.69
N GLN A 149 1.04 -9.69 13.44
CA GLN A 149 0.98 -8.66 12.41
C GLN A 149 -0.43 -8.53 11.85
N VAL A 150 -0.83 -7.30 11.52
CA VAL A 150 -2.10 -7.01 10.85
C VAL A 150 -1.86 -6.99 9.33
N VAL A 151 -2.71 -7.67 8.59
CA VAL A 151 -2.59 -7.92 7.15
C VAL A 151 -3.80 -7.34 6.44
N VAL A 152 -3.60 -6.22 5.75
CA VAL A 152 -4.63 -5.53 4.97
C VAL A 152 -4.54 -5.95 3.51
N ARG A 153 -5.67 -6.24 2.87
CA ARG A 153 -5.71 -6.63 1.46
C ARG A 153 -5.65 -5.41 0.53
N GLY A 154 -4.88 -5.52 -0.54
CA GLY A 154 -4.67 -4.46 -1.53
C GLY A 154 -3.43 -3.59 -1.27
N TRP A 155 -3.14 -2.69 -2.22
CA TRP A 155 -2.13 -1.64 -2.06
C TRP A 155 -2.70 -0.51 -1.21
N ARG A 156 -2.30 -0.47 0.07
CA ARG A 156 -2.79 0.49 1.08
C ARG A 156 -1.65 1.07 1.92
N GLY A 157 -0.39 0.84 1.54
CA GLY A 157 0.78 1.31 2.28
C GLY A 157 0.77 2.80 2.56
N PRO A 158 0.61 3.67 1.54
CA PRO A 158 0.56 5.12 1.71
C PRO A 158 -0.55 5.59 2.66
N GLU A 159 -1.75 5.03 2.52
CA GLU A 159 -2.93 5.37 3.35
C GLU A 159 -2.67 5.03 4.82
N ILE A 160 -2.20 3.80 5.09
CA ILE A 160 -1.93 3.33 6.45
C ILE A 160 -0.76 4.09 7.07
N LYS A 161 0.25 4.45 6.27
CA LYS A 161 1.40 5.21 6.75
C LYS A 161 0.96 6.59 7.24
N LYS A 162 0.20 7.33 6.43
CA LYS A 162 -0.33 8.63 6.82
C LYS A 162 -1.25 8.55 8.04
N TRP A 163 -2.13 7.55 8.07
CA TRP A 163 -2.96 7.31 9.24
C TRP A 163 -2.11 7.08 10.50
N ALA A 164 -1.06 6.27 10.42
CA ALA A 164 -0.19 6.00 11.56
C ALA A 164 0.60 7.24 12.01
N GLU A 165 1.09 8.04 11.06
CA GLU A 165 1.75 9.34 11.33
C GLU A 165 0.78 10.30 12.04
N PHE A 166 -0.46 10.40 11.57
CA PHE A 166 -1.50 11.25 12.18
C PHE A 166 -1.87 10.82 13.61
N ASN A 167 -1.86 9.52 13.89
CA ASN A 167 -2.13 8.99 15.24
C ASN A 167 -0.88 9.01 16.16
N GLY A 168 0.26 9.52 15.68
CA GLY A 168 1.47 9.69 16.48
C GLY A 168 2.27 8.41 16.73
N PHE A 169 2.20 7.42 15.84
CA PHE A 169 2.99 6.18 15.93
C PHE A 169 4.38 6.25 15.27
#